data_AF-A0A3N4L3U5-F1
#
_entry.id   AF-A0A3N4L3U5-F1
#
_cell.length_a   1.000
_cell.length_b   1.000
_cell.length_c   1.000
_cell.angle_alpha   90.00
_cell.angle_beta   90.00
_cell.angle_gamma   90.00
#
_symmetry.space_group_name_H-M   'P 1'
#
loop_
_entity.id
_entity.type
_entity.pdbx_description
1 polymer ?
#
loop_
_entity_poly.entity_id
_entity_poly.type
_entity_poly.pdbx_seq_one_letter_code
_entity_poly.pdbx_strand_id
1 'polypeptide(L)'
;LDAGFTRYPICEGQVVATLKDCSNLSDLNYAQFMQTMVSIWGMSLALSASLGAPFIGLACNGTGTLSLLPFEDKGESWTRKHYERMQRDPNSPYLTSKKGDDIYSAGLTAMVHKKLGAAEPKDFSFKGEIDENNYYTQVIRGQVPHHRVWEDHEHVAFLDPHGSSVGTTILVPRKQIKGDVFSMKSANFVSLMKATYNVIQLLRDGLEDDRVGVFFDGYDELFASVILIPTRDPFKENCAPSRVGEAQFYDVHPGYLST
;
A
#
# COMPACT_ATOMS: atom_id res chain seq x y z
N LEU A 1 -2.91 -9.67 18.39
CA LEU A 1 -3.99 -9.69 17.38
C LEU A 1 -4.99 -10.76 17.76
N ASP A 2 -6.28 -10.49 17.60
CA ASP A 2 -7.30 -11.52 17.44
C ASP A 2 -7.64 -11.60 15.95
N ALA A 3 -7.71 -12.80 15.39
CA ALA A 3 -7.94 -12.98 13.95
C ALA A 3 -9.00 -14.05 13.71
N GLY A 4 -9.81 -13.85 12.67
CA GLY A 4 -10.83 -14.80 12.26
C GLY A 4 -11.45 -14.45 10.91
N PHE A 5 -12.23 -15.39 10.37
CA PHE A 5 -12.99 -15.14 9.15
C PHE A 5 -14.06 -14.08 9.39
N THR A 6 -14.21 -13.17 8.43
CA THR A 6 -15.28 -12.16 8.47
C THR A 6 -16.62 -12.78 8.07
N ARG A 7 -17.71 -12.25 8.62
CA ARG A 7 -19.09 -12.59 8.20
C ARG A 7 -19.48 -11.93 6.88
N TYR A 8 -18.75 -10.89 6.48
CA TYR A 8 -19.00 -10.11 5.28
C TYR A 8 -17.72 -10.08 4.43
N PRO A 9 -17.32 -11.22 3.85
CA PRO A 9 -16.13 -11.29 3.02
C PRO A 9 -16.34 -10.54 1.69
N ILE A 10 -15.26 -9.97 1.16
CA ILE A 10 -15.18 -9.44 -0.21
C ILE A 10 -14.40 -10.39 -1.14
N CYS A 11 -13.80 -11.44 -0.59
CA CYS A 11 -13.23 -12.56 -1.34
C CYS A 11 -13.26 -13.83 -0.47
N GLU A 12 -13.14 -15.00 -1.10
CA GLU A 12 -13.14 -16.27 -0.38
C GLU A 12 -11.97 -16.36 0.61
N GLY A 13 -12.27 -16.83 1.83
CA GLY A 13 -11.25 -17.02 2.85
C GLY A 13 -10.70 -15.74 3.49
N GLN A 14 -11.34 -14.57 3.28
CA GLN A 14 -10.92 -13.32 3.91
C GLN A 14 -10.83 -13.46 5.44
N VAL A 15 -9.66 -13.09 5.97
CA VAL A 15 -9.39 -13.04 7.41
C VAL A 15 -9.27 -11.59 7.84
N VAL A 16 -9.90 -11.26 8.96
CA VAL A 16 -9.75 -9.97 9.62
C VAL A 16 -8.95 -10.17 10.91
N ALA A 17 -7.86 -9.42 11.04
CA ALA A 17 -7.02 -9.38 12.23
C ALA A 17 -7.15 -8.02 12.92
N THR A 18 -7.43 -8.04 14.22
CA THR A 18 -7.71 -6.85 15.03
C THR A 18 -6.72 -6.71 16.19
N LEU A 19 -6.23 -5.49 16.42
CA LEU A 19 -5.41 -5.15 17.59
C LEU A 19 -6.25 -5.21 18.88
N LYS A 20 -5.72 -5.86 19.92
CA LYS A 20 -6.45 -6.19 21.16
C LYS A 20 -6.75 -4.98 22.04
N ASP A 21 -5.91 -3.97 21.93
CA ASP A 21 -5.92 -2.74 22.72
C ASP A 21 -6.75 -1.62 22.08
N CYS A 22 -7.47 -1.91 20.98
CA CYS A 22 -8.22 -0.94 20.19
C CYS A 22 -7.37 0.22 19.64
N SER A 23 -6.04 0.08 19.63
CA SER A 23 -5.13 1.05 19.03
C SER A 23 -5.27 1.05 17.50
N ASN A 24 -4.88 2.14 16.85
CA ASN A 24 -4.75 2.18 15.39
C ASN A 24 -3.37 1.69 14.96
N LEU A 25 -3.27 1.05 13.79
CA LEU A 25 -1.97 0.66 13.21
C LEU A 25 -1.04 1.86 13.06
N SER A 26 -1.58 3.02 12.68
CA SER A 26 -0.83 4.27 12.52
C SER A 26 -0.24 4.80 13.82
N ASP A 27 -0.88 4.52 14.97
CA ASP A 27 -0.50 5.04 16.30
C ASP A 27 0.52 4.15 17.03
N LEU A 28 0.81 2.96 16.49
CA LEU A 28 1.75 2.04 17.11
C LEU A 28 3.17 2.62 17.13
N ASN A 29 3.90 2.39 18.22
CA ASN A 29 5.33 2.61 18.21
C ASN A 29 6.04 1.57 17.33
N TYR A 30 7.32 1.80 17.01
CA TYR A 30 8.11 0.95 16.13
C TYR A 30 8.06 -0.55 16.52
N ALA A 31 8.26 -0.87 17.80
CA ALA A 31 8.29 -2.26 18.26
C ALA A 31 6.93 -2.95 18.10
N GLN A 32 5.84 -2.26 18.47
CA GLN A 32 4.47 -2.77 18.31
C GLN A 32 4.09 -2.94 16.84
N PHE A 33 4.45 -1.98 15.99
CA PHE A 33 4.22 -2.05 14.55
C PHE A 33 4.94 -3.25 13.94
N MET A 34 6.23 -3.42 14.22
CA MET A 34 7.02 -4.53 13.70
C MET A 34 6.47 -5.89 14.16
N GLN A 35 6.11 -6.02 15.45
CA GLN A 35 5.51 -7.24 15.97
C GLN A 35 4.16 -7.55 15.29
N THR A 36 3.35 -6.52 15.06
CA THR A 36 2.07 -6.63 14.35
C THR A 36 2.29 -7.14 12.93
N MET A 37 3.16 -6.50 12.15
CA MET A 37 3.40 -6.87 10.76
C MET A 37 4.03 -8.26 10.62
N VAL A 38 4.94 -8.67 11.52
CA VAL A 38 5.49 -10.03 11.53
C VAL A 38 4.40 -11.07 11.86
N SER A 39 3.48 -10.75 12.76
CA SER A 39 2.34 -11.63 13.07
C SER A 39 1.41 -11.78 11.87
N ILE A 40 1.10 -10.68 11.18
CA ILE A 40 0.30 -10.66 9.95
C ILE A 40 0.97 -11.47 8.84
N TRP A 41 2.29 -11.37 8.69
CA TRP A 41 3.05 -12.20 7.75
C TRP A 41 2.98 -13.69 8.08
N GLY A 42 3.09 -14.07 9.35
CA GLY A 42 2.87 -15.46 9.77
C GLY A 42 1.47 -15.96 9.44
N MET A 43 0.45 -15.13 9.65
CA MET A 43 -0.94 -15.45 9.30
C MET A 43 -1.15 -15.59 7.79
N SER A 44 -0.57 -14.70 6.98
CA SER A 44 -0.70 -14.78 5.51
C SER A 44 -0.08 -16.06 4.96
N LEU A 45 1.07 -16.50 5.48
CA LEU A 45 1.70 -17.76 5.09
C LEU A 45 0.83 -18.97 5.46
N ALA A 46 0.27 -19.00 6.67
CA ALA A 46 -0.64 -20.06 7.10
C ALA A 46 -1.94 -20.08 6.27
N LEU A 47 -2.47 -18.90 5.94
CA LEU A 47 -3.68 -18.74 5.13
C LEU A 47 -3.46 -19.22 3.69
N SER A 48 -2.36 -18.80 3.07
CA SER A 48 -1.95 -19.26 1.74
C SER A 48 -1.80 -20.79 1.69
N ALA A 49 -1.10 -21.37 2.68
CA ALA A 49 -0.93 -22.83 2.76
C ALA A 49 -2.24 -23.60 2.97
N SER A 50 -3.20 -23.03 3.71
CA SER A 50 -4.47 -23.68 4.02
C SER A 50 -5.48 -23.60 2.88
N LEU A 51 -5.51 -22.48 2.16
CA LEU A 51 -6.46 -22.22 1.08
C LEU A 51 -5.90 -22.57 -0.31
N GLY A 52 -4.59 -22.83 -0.42
CA GLY A 52 -3.94 -22.96 -1.72
C GLY A 52 -3.91 -21.65 -2.52
N ALA A 53 -4.16 -20.51 -1.85
CA ALA A 53 -4.17 -19.20 -2.47
C ALA A 53 -2.72 -18.72 -2.72
N PRO A 54 -2.31 -18.51 -3.99
CA PRO A 54 -0.95 -18.09 -4.31
C PRO A 54 -0.68 -16.64 -3.97
N PHE A 55 -1.73 -15.83 -3.83
CA PHE A 55 -1.64 -14.40 -3.53
C PHE A 55 -2.47 -14.05 -2.30
N ILE A 56 -1.88 -13.30 -1.37
CA ILE A 56 -2.60 -12.70 -0.23
C ILE A 56 -2.44 -11.19 -0.27
N GLY A 57 -3.55 -10.48 -0.44
CA GLY A 57 -3.62 -9.04 -0.31
C GLY A 57 -3.69 -8.59 1.16
N LEU A 58 -3.25 -7.36 1.41
CA LEU A 58 -3.48 -6.66 2.68
C LEU A 58 -4.22 -5.35 2.40
N ALA A 59 -5.28 -5.09 3.16
CA ALA A 59 -5.94 -3.79 3.20
C ALA A 59 -6.15 -3.34 4.64
N CYS A 60 -5.65 -2.16 4.99
CA CYS A 60 -5.85 -1.51 6.27
C CYS A 60 -6.02 -0.01 6.04
N ASN A 61 -7.04 0.61 6.64
CA ASN A 61 -7.26 2.06 6.58
C ASN A 61 -6.49 2.83 7.68
N GLY A 62 -5.44 2.22 8.21
CA GLY A 62 -4.63 2.75 9.31
C GLY A 62 -5.24 2.53 10.69
N THR A 63 -6.44 1.94 10.81
CA THR A 63 -7.04 1.52 12.09
C THR A 63 -6.41 0.25 12.64
N GLY A 64 -6.91 -0.24 13.78
CA GLY A 64 -6.48 -1.51 14.35
C GLY A 64 -6.98 -2.76 13.64
N THR A 65 -7.70 -2.62 12.52
CA THR A 65 -8.26 -3.72 11.74
C THR A 65 -7.49 -3.89 10.44
N LEU A 66 -6.99 -5.10 10.19
CA LEU A 66 -6.24 -5.48 9.01
C LEU A 66 -6.94 -6.63 8.29
N SER A 67 -7.27 -6.44 7.02
CA SER A 67 -7.90 -7.45 6.18
C SER A 67 -6.84 -8.17 5.34
N LEU A 68 -6.73 -9.48 5.55
CA LEU A 68 -5.99 -10.40 4.69
C LEU A 68 -6.95 -10.97 3.66
N LEU A 69 -6.61 -10.81 2.38
CA LEU A 69 -7.51 -11.03 1.25
C LEU A 69 -6.87 -12.08 0.31
N PRO A 70 -7.20 -13.37 0.46
CA PRO A 70 -6.73 -14.40 -0.46
C PRO A 70 -7.36 -14.21 -1.83
N PHE A 71 -6.57 -14.43 -2.88
CA PHE A 71 -7.10 -14.56 -4.24
C PHE A 71 -6.41 -15.70 -4.97
N GLU A 72 -7.13 -16.24 -5.94
CA GLU A 72 -6.59 -17.25 -6.86
C GLU A 72 -5.52 -16.65 -7.79
N ASP A 73 -4.73 -17.55 -8.41
CA ASP A 73 -3.85 -17.17 -9.52
C ASP A 73 -4.71 -16.52 -10.62
N LYS A 74 -4.23 -15.40 -11.13
CA LYS A 74 -4.89 -14.69 -12.22
C LYS A 74 -4.81 -15.51 -13.52
N GLY A 75 -3.85 -16.43 -13.65
CA GLY A 75 -3.63 -17.26 -14.83
C GLY A 75 -2.97 -16.50 -16.00
N GLU A 76 -2.31 -17.21 -16.91
CA GLU A 76 -1.47 -16.61 -17.98
C GLU A 76 -2.21 -15.64 -18.93
N SER A 77 -3.54 -15.73 -19.01
CA SER A 77 -4.37 -14.88 -19.89
C SER A 77 -4.91 -13.62 -19.22
N TRP A 78 -4.65 -13.42 -17.93
CA TRP A 78 -5.10 -12.23 -17.22
C TRP A 78 -4.23 -11.03 -17.58
N THR A 79 -4.76 -10.24 -18.48
CA THR A 79 -4.27 -8.89 -18.74
C THR A 79 -5.00 -7.93 -17.80
N ARG A 80 -4.35 -6.80 -17.44
CA ARG A 80 -5.01 -5.69 -16.74
C ARG A 80 -6.28 -5.36 -17.50
N LYS A 81 -7.44 -5.84 -17.03
CA LYS A 81 -8.71 -5.26 -17.42
C LYS A 81 -8.57 -3.80 -17.00
N HIS A 82 -8.44 -2.92 -17.99
CA HIS A 82 -8.38 -1.49 -17.78
C HIS A 82 -9.75 -1.10 -17.25
N TYR A 83 -9.95 -1.29 -15.94
CA TYR A 83 -11.19 -0.94 -15.28
C TYR A 83 -11.33 0.58 -15.27
N GLU A 84 -12.58 1.03 -15.31
CA GLU A 84 -12.99 2.42 -15.15
C GLU A 84 -12.13 3.11 -14.10
N ARG A 85 -11.54 4.25 -14.48
CA ARG A 85 -10.79 5.09 -13.54
C ARG A 85 -11.68 5.39 -12.34
N MET A 86 -11.10 5.29 -11.15
CA MET A 86 -11.81 5.68 -9.95
C MET A 86 -12.23 7.15 -10.06
N GLN A 87 -13.51 7.43 -9.83
CA GLN A 87 -13.94 8.78 -9.48
C GLN A 87 -13.57 9.01 -8.02
N ARG A 88 -12.66 9.96 -7.77
CA ARG A 88 -12.21 10.28 -6.42
C ARG A 88 -13.36 10.85 -5.61
N ASP A 89 -13.73 10.12 -4.57
CA ASP A 89 -14.57 10.67 -3.51
C ASP A 89 -13.69 10.95 -2.28
N PRO A 90 -13.29 12.22 -2.05
CA PRO A 90 -12.50 12.59 -0.88
C PRO A 90 -13.23 12.35 0.45
N ASN A 91 -14.55 12.16 0.40
CA ASN A 91 -15.40 11.93 1.56
C ASN A 91 -15.75 10.45 1.73
N SER A 92 -15.15 9.58 0.92
CA SER A 92 -15.27 8.14 1.09
C SER A 92 -14.70 7.75 2.47
N PRO A 93 -15.47 7.06 3.34
CA PRO A 93 -14.94 6.51 4.57
C PRO A 93 -13.95 5.35 4.33
N TYR A 94 -13.86 4.87 3.08
CA TYR A 94 -13.00 3.76 2.68
C TYR A 94 -11.84 4.23 1.81
N LEU A 95 -10.71 3.57 1.98
CA LEU A 95 -9.55 3.74 1.13
C LEU A 95 -9.55 2.67 0.04
N THR A 96 -8.96 3.00 -1.10
CA THR A 96 -8.79 2.07 -2.22
C THR A 96 -7.46 2.29 -2.92
N SER A 97 -6.83 1.19 -3.36
CA SER A 97 -5.64 1.24 -4.21
C SER A 97 -5.97 1.45 -5.70
N LYS A 98 -7.26 1.56 -6.04
CA LYS A 98 -7.73 1.80 -7.41
C LYS A 98 -7.19 3.13 -7.94
N LYS A 99 -6.72 3.11 -9.19
CA LYS A 99 -6.09 4.27 -9.83
C LYS A 99 -7.15 5.23 -10.40
N GLY A 100 -6.90 6.54 -10.27
CA GLY A 100 -7.70 7.63 -10.83
C GLY A 100 -6.94 8.47 -11.86
N ASP A 101 -7.48 9.64 -12.21
CA ASP A 101 -6.80 10.63 -13.07
C ASP A 101 -5.57 11.24 -12.38
N ASP A 102 -4.68 11.92 -13.09
CA ASP A 102 -3.55 12.61 -12.41
C ASP A 102 -4.06 13.73 -11.47
N ILE A 103 -3.53 13.82 -10.24
CA ILE A 103 -3.84 14.89 -9.26
C ILE A 103 -2.77 15.96 -9.16
N TYR A 104 -1.56 15.70 -9.62
CA TYR A 104 -0.44 16.59 -9.33
C TYR A 104 -0.31 17.67 -10.39
N SER A 105 -0.58 18.91 -9.98
CA SER A 105 -0.04 20.09 -10.63
C SER A 105 1.36 20.41 -10.09
N ALA A 106 2.18 21.15 -10.85
CA ALA A 106 3.51 21.57 -10.40
C ALA A 106 3.50 22.26 -9.02
N GLY A 107 2.47 23.05 -8.74
CA GLY A 107 2.30 23.72 -7.44
C GLY A 107 1.99 22.74 -6.30
N LEU A 108 1.08 21.78 -6.52
CA LEU A 108 0.72 20.77 -5.51
C LEU A 108 1.92 19.85 -5.22
N THR A 109 2.64 19.42 -6.26
CA THR A 109 3.87 18.64 -6.13
C THR A 109 4.88 19.37 -5.24
N ALA A 110 5.20 20.63 -5.56
CA ALA A 110 6.16 21.41 -4.79
C ALA A 110 5.74 21.57 -3.32
N MET A 111 4.45 21.75 -3.06
CA MET A 111 3.89 21.85 -1.72
C MET A 111 4.07 20.55 -0.92
N VAL A 112 3.70 19.40 -1.51
CA VAL A 112 3.85 18.10 -0.87
C VAL A 112 5.32 17.79 -0.60
N HIS A 113 6.21 18.04 -1.57
CA HIS A 113 7.65 17.86 -1.36
C HIS A 113 8.21 18.73 -0.22
N LYS A 114 7.74 19.99 -0.12
CA LYS A 114 8.12 20.89 0.97
C LYS A 114 7.66 20.36 2.33
N LYS A 115 6.41 19.87 2.42
CA LYS A 115 5.83 19.31 3.64
C LYS A 115 6.53 18.01 4.07
N LEU A 116 6.89 17.15 3.12
CA LEU A 116 7.54 15.86 3.38
C LEU A 116 9.07 15.95 3.49
N GLY A 117 9.69 17.12 3.30
CA GLY A 117 11.12 17.32 3.54
C GLY A 117 12.03 16.36 2.77
N ALA A 118 11.76 16.11 1.48
CA ALA A 118 12.50 15.15 0.67
C ALA A 118 14.02 15.47 0.65
N ALA A 119 14.85 14.53 1.14
CA ALA A 119 16.29 14.71 1.24
C ALA A 119 17.00 14.73 -0.12
N GLU A 120 18.09 15.49 -0.23
CA GLU A 120 19.00 15.55 -1.40
C GLU A 120 20.46 15.37 -0.94
N PRO A 121 21.37 14.82 -1.78
CA PRO A 121 21.12 14.29 -3.12
C PRO A 121 20.41 12.93 -3.11
N LYS A 122 19.65 12.65 -4.17
CA LYS A 122 19.03 11.33 -4.38
C LYS A 122 20.06 10.24 -4.71
N ASP A 123 19.83 9.03 -4.19
CA ASP A 123 20.60 7.83 -4.56
C ASP A 123 19.87 7.08 -5.70
N PHE A 124 20.52 6.95 -6.85
CA PHE A 124 19.99 6.26 -8.02
C PHE A 124 20.48 4.81 -8.16
N SER A 125 21.10 4.27 -7.10
CA SER A 125 21.56 2.89 -7.08
C SER A 125 20.39 1.90 -7.13
N PHE A 126 20.55 0.91 -8.02
CA PHE A 126 19.68 -0.25 -8.15
C PHE A 126 20.50 -1.50 -7.83
N LYS A 127 19.92 -2.43 -7.07
CA LYS A 127 20.63 -3.53 -6.39
C LYS A 127 20.26 -4.92 -6.87
N GLY A 128 19.50 -5.02 -7.95
CA GLY A 128 19.09 -6.28 -8.56
C GLY A 128 19.40 -6.34 -10.04
N GLU A 129 18.87 -7.37 -10.69
CA GLU A 129 18.83 -7.45 -12.14
C GLU A 129 17.95 -6.35 -12.69
N ILE A 130 18.47 -5.63 -13.68
CA ILE A 130 17.79 -4.48 -14.27
C ILE A 130 16.78 -4.99 -15.30
N ASP A 131 15.51 -4.68 -15.07
CA ASP A 131 14.47 -4.75 -16.08
C ASP A 131 14.20 -3.34 -16.61
N GLU A 132 14.71 -3.03 -17.80
CA GLU A 132 14.54 -1.72 -18.45
C GLU A 132 13.08 -1.41 -18.80
N ASN A 133 12.18 -2.40 -18.79
CA ASN A 133 10.74 -2.20 -19.05
C ASN A 133 9.92 -2.00 -17.78
N ASN A 134 10.49 -2.23 -16.59
CA ASN A 134 9.77 -2.08 -15.34
C ASN A 134 9.80 -0.61 -14.85
N TYR A 135 8.61 -0.04 -14.66
CA TYR A 135 8.45 1.36 -14.24
C TYR A 135 9.17 1.68 -12.93
N TYR A 136 9.11 0.81 -11.91
CA TYR A 136 9.78 1.07 -10.64
C TYR A 136 11.31 1.04 -10.77
N THR A 137 11.84 0.15 -11.62
CA THR A 137 13.27 0.13 -11.95
C THR A 137 13.70 1.45 -12.58
N GLN A 138 12.91 1.99 -13.52
CA GLN A 138 13.15 3.30 -14.13
C GLN A 138 13.06 4.45 -13.10
N VAL A 139 12.07 4.40 -12.19
CA VAL A 139 11.91 5.39 -11.11
C VAL A 139 13.12 5.36 -10.18
N ILE A 140 13.58 4.19 -9.72
CA ILE A 140 14.74 4.02 -8.82
C ILE A 140 16.04 4.48 -9.48
N ARG A 141 16.15 4.39 -10.81
CA ARG A 141 17.33 4.83 -11.56
C ARG A 141 17.26 6.27 -12.07
N GLY A 142 16.15 6.98 -11.82
CA GLY A 142 15.98 8.37 -12.27
C GLY A 142 15.81 8.51 -13.78
N GLN A 143 15.37 7.45 -14.46
CA GLN A 143 15.18 7.42 -15.92
C GLN A 143 13.85 8.04 -16.37
N VAL A 144 12.90 8.20 -15.44
CA VAL A 144 11.58 8.81 -15.67
C VAL A 144 11.30 9.89 -14.63
N PRO A 145 10.40 10.85 -14.92
CA PRO A 145 9.91 11.80 -13.93
C PRO A 145 9.39 11.07 -12.69
N HIS A 146 9.82 11.51 -11.52
CA HIS A 146 9.45 10.88 -10.26
C HIS A 146 9.31 11.90 -9.14
N HIS A 147 8.45 11.59 -8.18
CA HIS A 147 8.18 12.43 -7.02
C HIS A 147 8.63 11.73 -5.74
N ARG A 148 9.94 11.46 -5.63
CA ARG A 148 10.51 10.77 -4.46
C ARG A 148 10.40 11.62 -3.20
N VAL A 149 9.86 11.01 -2.15
CA VAL A 149 9.62 11.67 -0.85
C VAL A 149 10.52 11.13 0.24
N TRP A 150 10.96 9.88 0.13
CA TRP A 150 11.80 9.23 1.12
C TRP A 150 12.64 8.13 0.48
N GLU A 151 13.84 7.90 0.99
CA GLU A 151 14.65 6.76 0.59
C GLU A 151 15.61 6.36 1.72
N ASP A 152 16.03 5.10 1.68
CA ASP A 152 17.18 4.62 2.43
C ASP A 152 18.09 3.81 1.51
N HIS A 153 19.08 3.13 2.09
CA HIS A 153 20.01 2.30 1.35
C HIS A 153 19.33 1.14 0.59
N GLU A 154 18.16 0.66 1.01
CA GLU A 154 17.51 -0.54 0.45
C GLU A 154 16.16 -0.25 -0.22
N HIS A 155 15.57 0.93 -0.05
CA HIS A 155 14.21 1.24 -0.50
C HIS A 155 14.05 2.69 -0.97
N VAL A 156 13.02 2.90 -1.79
CA VAL A 156 12.62 4.20 -2.32
C VAL A 156 11.11 4.35 -2.18
N ALA A 157 10.66 5.52 -1.72
CA ALA A 157 9.25 5.89 -1.66
C ALA A 157 8.99 7.14 -2.53
N PHE A 158 7.94 7.09 -3.35
CA PHE A 158 7.58 8.17 -4.27
C PHE A 158 6.06 8.33 -4.38
N LEU A 159 5.61 9.55 -4.70
CA LEU A 159 4.19 9.86 -4.85
C LEU A 159 3.63 9.19 -6.10
N ASP A 160 2.44 8.62 -5.95
CA ASP A 160 1.64 8.10 -7.05
C ASP A 160 0.68 9.19 -7.56
N PRO A 161 0.86 9.70 -8.79
CA PRO A 161 -0.06 10.69 -9.36
C PRO A 161 -1.48 10.17 -9.60
N HIS A 162 -1.65 8.85 -9.66
CA HIS A 162 -2.95 8.23 -9.85
C HIS A 162 -3.56 7.69 -8.56
N GLY A 163 -2.95 7.99 -7.41
CA GLY A 163 -3.42 7.57 -6.08
C GLY A 163 -4.78 8.17 -5.70
N SER A 164 -5.42 7.57 -4.69
CA SER A 164 -6.78 7.96 -4.29
C SER A 164 -6.84 9.23 -3.44
N SER A 165 -5.76 9.56 -2.72
CA SER A 165 -5.60 10.81 -1.97
C SER A 165 -4.26 11.50 -2.27
N VAL A 166 -4.18 12.80 -1.97
CA VAL A 166 -2.91 13.53 -2.01
C VAL A 166 -1.93 12.90 -1.02
N GLY A 167 -0.67 12.75 -1.41
CA GLY A 167 0.33 12.06 -0.60
C GLY A 167 0.30 10.53 -0.73
N THR A 168 -0.60 9.94 -1.53
CA THR A 168 -0.52 8.50 -1.85
C THR A 168 0.88 8.16 -2.34
N THR A 169 1.52 7.23 -1.65
CA THR A 169 2.94 6.93 -1.81
C THR A 169 3.12 5.45 -2.09
N ILE A 170 3.95 5.13 -3.08
CA ILE A 170 4.40 3.76 -3.38
C ILE A 170 5.81 3.61 -2.80
N LEU A 171 5.99 2.60 -1.95
CA LEU A 171 7.26 2.21 -1.36
C LEU A 171 7.72 0.89 -1.98
N VAL A 172 8.95 0.87 -2.50
CA VAL A 172 9.55 -0.28 -3.18
C VAL A 172 10.98 -0.54 -2.71
N PRO A 173 11.45 -1.80 -2.71
CA PRO A 173 12.87 -2.12 -2.55
C PRO A 173 13.69 -1.64 -3.77
N ARG A 174 14.99 -1.38 -3.59
CA ARG A 174 15.95 -1.03 -4.66
C ARG A 174 16.37 -2.22 -5.52
N LYS A 175 15.80 -3.39 -5.28
CA LYS A 175 16.02 -4.61 -6.06
C LYS A 175 14.68 -5.19 -6.43
N GLN A 176 14.59 -5.78 -7.61
CA GLN A 176 13.39 -6.48 -8.03
C GLN A 176 13.16 -7.69 -7.11
N ILE A 177 12.02 -7.69 -6.42
CA ILE A 177 11.53 -8.86 -5.67
C ILE A 177 10.20 -9.23 -6.31
N LYS A 178 10.19 -10.36 -7.03
CA LYS A 178 9.00 -10.90 -7.68
C LYS A 178 8.06 -11.52 -6.65
N GLY A 179 6.77 -11.54 -6.98
CA GLY A 179 5.69 -11.99 -6.11
C GLY A 179 5.14 -10.89 -5.22
N ASP A 180 4.26 -11.27 -4.31
CA ASP A 180 3.67 -10.34 -3.34
C ASP A 180 4.59 -10.07 -2.15
N VAL A 181 4.22 -9.07 -1.35
CA VAL A 181 4.96 -8.68 -0.14
C VAL A 181 5.07 -9.83 0.86
N PHE A 182 4.07 -10.71 0.95
CA PHE A 182 4.05 -11.80 1.91
C PHE A 182 4.85 -13.03 1.48
N SER A 183 5.14 -13.18 0.18
CA SER A 183 5.96 -14.24 -0.40
C SER A 183 7.47 -14.00 -0.21
N MET A 184 7.84 -12.82 0.28
CA MET A 184 9.22 -12.45 0.54
C MET A 184 9.88 -13.31 1.62
N LYS A 185 11.22 -13.46 1.50
CA LYS A 185 12.05 -13.92 2.62
C LYS A 185 11.91 -12.97 3.81
N SER A 186 11.92 -13.53 5.02
CA SER A 186 11.75 -12.80 6.30
C SER A 186 12.59 -11.52 6.39
N ALA A 187 13.88 -11.59 6.03
CA ALA A 187 14.78 -10.44 6.09
C ALA A 187 14.34 -9.28 5.18
N ASN A 188 13.86 -9.58 3.96
CA ASN A 188 13.36 -8.56 3.04
C ASN A 188 12.03 -7.98 3.56
N PHE A 189 11.12 -8.83 4.05
CA PHE A 189 9.85 -8.38 4.63
C PHE A 189 10.08 -7.44 5.82
N VAL A 190 10.93 -7.84 6.78
CA VAL A 190 11.26 -7.02 7.96
C VAL A 190 11.91 -5.69 7.56
N SER A 191 12.82 -5.73 6.60
CA SER A 191 13.46 -4.53 6.04
C SER A 191 12.43 -3.58 5.42
N LEU A 192 11.52 -4.12 4.60
CA LEU A 192 10.46 -3.35 3.97
C LEU A 192 9.48 -2.78 5.00
N MET A 193 9.08 -3.54 6.01
CA MET A 193 8.18 -3.07 7.07
C MET A 193 8.81 -1.97 7.92
N LYS A 194 10.13 -2.01 8.14
CA LYS A 194 10.85 -0.89 8.78
C LYS A 194 10.76 0.37 7.92
N ALA A 195 10.95 0.26 6.61
CA ALA A 195 10.76 1.38 5.69
C ALA A 195 9.30 1.87 5.68
N THR A 196 8.33 0.96 5.65
CA THR A 196 6.90 1.27 5.74
C THR A 196 6.59 2.10 6.99
N TYR A 197 7.10 1.71 8.16
CA TYR A 197 6.92 2.47 9.39
C TYR A 197 7.45 3.91 9.26
N ASN A 198 8.66 4.09 8.74
CA ASN A 198 9.26 5.41 8.58
C ASN A 198 8.44 6.29 7.63
N VAL A 199 7.96 5.72 6.51
CA VAL A 199 7.13 6.48 5.55
C VAL A 199 5.75 6.79 6.12
N ILE A 200 5.16 5.90 6.94
CA ILE A 200 3.93 6.21 7.67
C ILE A 200 4.15 7.44 8.58
N GLN A 201 5.20 7.45 9.40
CA GLN A 201 5.47 8.60 10.28
C GLN A 201 5.71 9.87 9.47
N LEU A 202 6.48 9.78 8.38
CA LEU A 202 6.74 10.91 7.48
C LEU A 202 5.45 11.51 6.91
N LEU A 203 4.54 10.67 6.41
CA LEU A 203 3.28 11.12 5.84
C LEU A 203 2.39 11.76 6.91
N ARG A 204 2.28 11.13 8.09
CA ARG A 204 1.49 11.69 9.20
C ARG A 204 2.00 13.05 9.65
N ASP A 205 3.30 13.16 9.88
CA ASP A 205 3.93 14.38 10.38
C ASP A 205 3.90 15.50 9.34
N GLY A 206 4.22 15.19 8.08
CA GLY A 206 4.31 16.21 7.02
C GLY A 206 2.96 16.68 6.48
N LEU A 207 1.98 15.77 6.40
CA LEU A 207 0.65 16.08 5.86
C LEU A 207 -0.39 16.40 6.94
N GLU A 208 -0.04 16.27 8.23
CA GLU A 208 -0.95 16.50 9.36
C GLU A 208 -2.16 15.54 9.33
N ASP A 209 -1.90 14.29 8.94
CA ASP A 209 -2.90 13.23 8.78
C ASP A 209 -3.00 12.34 10.02
N ASP A 210 -4.24 12.05 10.45
CA ASP A 210 -4.49 11.20 11.61
C ASP A 210 -3.98 9.76 11.41
N ARG A 211 -4.21 9.22 10.22
CA ARG A 211 -3.93 7.81 9.88
C ARG A 211 -3.46 7.66 8.44
N VAL A 212 -2.66 6.63 8.20
CA VAL A 212 -2.20 6.19 6.88
C VAL A 212 -2.63 4.75 6.67
N GLY A 213 -3.39 4.52 5.59
CA GLY A 213 -3.73 3.19 5.13
C GLY A 213 -2.53 2.47 4.53
N VAL A 214 -2.49 1.15 4.70
CA VAL A 214 -1.43 0.28 4.21
C VAL A 214 -2.06 -0.80 3.34
N PHE A 215 -1.56 -0.91 2.11
CA PHE A 215 -2.04 -1.87 1.14
C PHE A 215 -0.90 -2.67 0.52
N PHE A 216 -1.09 -3.99 0.45
CA PHE A 216 -0.31 -4.90 -0.38
C PHE A 216 -1.26 -5.44 -1.44
N ASP A 217 -1.29 -4.85 -2.63
CA ASP A 217 -2.26 -5.24 -3.66
C ASP A 217 -1.80 -6.43 -4.50
N GLY A 218 -0.51 -6.79 -4.45
CA GLY A 218 0.15 -7.81 -5.30
C GLY A 218 -0.32 -7.81 -6.74
N TYR A 219 -0.63 -6.62 -7.25
CA TYR A 219 -1.05 -6.40 -8.61
C TYR A 219 0.16 -6.53 -9.54
N ASP A 220 1.29 -5.97 -9.13
CA ASP A 220 2.56 -6.01 -9.86
C ASP A 220 3.44 -7.15 -9.33
N GLU A 221 3.16 -8.36 -9.81
CA GLU A 221 3.90 -9.59 -9.45
C GLU A 221 5.38 -9.54 -9.88
N LEU A 222 5.78 -8.54 -10.67
CA LEU A 222 7.17 -8.33 -11.06
C LEU A 222 7.93 -7.56 -9.99
N PHE A 223 7.25 -6.83 -9.10
CA PHE A 223 7.89 -5.96 -8.14
C PHE A 223 6.99 -5.69 -6.93
N ALA A 224 7.34 -6.33 -5.81
CA ALA A 224 6.62 -6.12 -4.58
C ALA A 224 6.69 -4.67 -4.09
N SER A 225 5.53 -4.14 -3.71
CA SER A 225 5.37 -2.74 -3.33
C SER A 225 4.37 -2.61 -2.18
N VAL A 226 4.52 -1.53 -1.41
CA VAL A 226 3.56 -1.11 -0.40
C VAL A 226 2.93 0.20 -0.84
N ILE A 227 1.61 0.24 -0.88
CA ILE A 227 0.86 1.47 -1.16
C ILE A 227 0.41 2.06 0.17
N LEU A 228 0.81 3.31 0.40
CA LEU A 228 0.50 4.09 1.61
C LEU A 228 -0.44 5.22 1.24
N ILE A 229 -1.62 5.25 1.87
CA ILE A 229 -2.71 6.17 1.51
C ILE A 229 -3.07 7.01 2.73
N PRO A 230 -2.73 8.31 2.76
CA PRO A 230 -3.21 9.20 3.81
C PRO A 230 -4.75 9.25 3.83
N THR A 231 -5.34 9.21 5.03
CA THR A 231 -6.79 9.00 5.19
C THR A 231 -7.63 10.27 5.18
N ARG A 232 -7.03 11.44 5.30
CA ARG A 232 -7.68 12.69 4.92
C ARG A 232 -6.95 13.24 3.71
N ASP A 233 -7.68 13.94 2.85
CA ASP A 233 -7.04 14.85 1.93
C ASP A 233 -6.78 16.13 2.74
N PRO A 234 -5.52 16.42 3.16
CA PRO A 234 -5.23 17.57 4.01
C PRO A 234 -5.55 18.90 3.32
N PHE A 235 -5.88 18.88 2.02
CA PHE A 235 -6.28 20.03 1.23
C PHE A 235 -7.80 20.16 1.04
N LYS A 236 -8.60 19.36 1.75
CA LYS A 236 -10.06 19.46 1.75
C LYS A 236 -10.63 19.59 3.17
N GLU A 237 -11.37 20.67 3.41
CA GLU A 237 -12.04 20.95 4.68
C GLU A 237 -13.49 20.47 4.70
N ASN A 238 -13.94 19.98 5.86
CA ASN A 238 -15.34 19.94 6.31
C ASN A 238 -16.37 19.39 5.30
N CYS A 239 -16.41 18.09 5.10
CA CYS A 239 -17.49 17.43 4.38
C CYS A 239 -18.04 16.23 5.16
N ALA A 240 -19.36 16.04 5.07
CA ALA A 240 -20.02 14.86 5.63
C ALA A 240 -19.60 13.60 4.86
N PRO A 241 -19.46 12.43 5.53
CA PRO A 241 -19.09 11.20 4.86
C PRO A 241 -20.14 10.82 3.80
N SER A 242 -19.66 10.42 2.63
CA SER A 242 -20.53 9.95 1.55
C SER A 242 -21.24 8.66 1.93
N ARG A 243 -22.47 8.48 1.42
CA ARG A 243 -23.14 7.17 1.46
C ARG A 243 -22.46 6.26 0.44
N VAL A 244 -21.79 5.23 0.93
CA VAL A 244 -21.18 4.21 0.08
C VAL A 244 -22.09 2.99 0.04
N GLY A 245 -22.18 2.36 -1.13
CA GLY A 245 -22.91 1.10 -1.30
C GLY A 245 -22.23 -0.10 -0.63
N GLU A 246 -22.84 -1.26 -0.76
CA GLU A 246 -22.27 -2.52 -0.27
C GLU A 246 -20.98 -2.87 -1.01
N ALA A 247 -20.01 -3.43 -0.31
CA ALA A 247 -18.77 -3.92 -0.91
C ALA A 247 -19.08 -5.09 -1.86
N GLN A 248 -18.49 -5.07 -3.05
CA GLN A 248 -18.64 -6.14 -4.01
C GLN A 248 -17.75 -7.33 -3.64
N PHE A 249 -18.27 -8.54 -3.79
CA PHE A 249 -17.51 -9.78 -3.66
C PHE A 249 -16.78 -10.10 -4.98
N TYR A 250 -15.53 -10.56 -4.87
CA TYR A 250 -14.68 -10.92 -6.01
C TYR A 250 -14.08 -12.31 -5.81
N ASP A 251 -14.36 -13.23 -6.75
CA ASP A 251 -13.69 -14.53 -6.82
C ASP A 251 -12.22 -14.38 -7.30
N VAL A 252 -12.00 -13.46 -8.25
CA VAL A 252 -10.70 -13.16 -8.84
C VAL A 252 -10.26 -11.75 -8.46
N HIS A 253 -8.97 -11.56 -8.18
CA HIS A 253 -8.42 -10.25 -7.81
C HIS A 253 -8.85 -9.15 -8.80
N PRO A 254 -9.55 -8.09 -8.36
CA PRO A 254 -10.16 -7.11 -9.27
C PRO A 254 -9.16 -6.07 -9.81
N GLY A 255 -7.90 -6.18 -9.42
CA GLY A 255 -6.81 -5.29 -9.83
C GLY A 255 -6.58 -4.10 -8.88
N TYR A 256 -7.29 -4.08 -7.75
CA TYR A 256 -7.15 -3.12 -6.65
C TYR A 256 -7.74 -3.73 -5.37
N LEU A 257 -7.46 -3.13 -4.23
CA LEU A 257 -8.05 -3.49 -2.94
C LEU A 257 -8.76 -2.27 -2.34
N SER A 258 -9.75 -2.52 -1.49
CA SER A 258 -10.43 -1.48 -0.72
C SER A 258 -10.64 -1.95 0.73
N THR A 259 -10.70 -1.01 1.67
CA THR A 259 -10.91 -1.26 3.11
C THR A 259 -12.38 -1.27 3.47
#